data_AF-A0A183E7V2-F1
#
_entry.id   AF-A0A183E7V2-F1
#
_cell.length_a   1.000
_cell.length_b   1.000
_cell.length_c   1.000
_cell.angle_alpha   90.00
_cell.angle_beta   90.00
_cell.angle_gamma   90.00
#
_symmetry.space_group_name_H-M   'P 1'
#
loop_
_entity.id
_entity.type
_entity.pdbx_description
1 polymer ?
#
loop_
_entity_poly.entity_id
_entity_poly.type
_entity_poly.pdbx_seq_one_letter_code
_entity_poly.pdbx_strand_id
1 'polypeptide(L)'
;MEHLRSVYGTLAIGLMAATVGAFLHLFTDFLRANFLLTLASIVLMIALSNTPHNAQNERKRLIYFLSFCALGGIISAGFLFILVTAIFSSSPFMHTTCLWMAFAINCALVLYDTQLICEKRRRGDTDYIWHTIELFIDFINLFRYVLVILSDKKEKSRKRND
;
A
#
# COMPACT_ATOMS: atom_id res chain seq x y z
N MET A 1 -8.95 19.58 12.33
CA MET A 1 -9.23 18.24 12.89
C MET A 1 -10.18 17.43 12.01
N GLU A 2 -11.24 18.02 11.45
CA GLU A 2 -12.20 17.30 10.59
C GLU A 2 -11.57 16.66 9.35
N HIS A 3 -10.64 17.34 8.68
CA HIS A 3 -9.95 16.81 7.51
C HIS A 3 -9.19 15.51 7.80
N LEU A 4 -8.38 15.48 8.87
CA LEU A 4 -7.66 14.27 9.28
C LEU A 4 -8.63 13.13 9.61
N ARG A 5 -9.75 13.44 10.27
CA ARG A 5 -10.79 12.44 10.56
C ARG A 5 -11.36 11.83 9.27
N SER A 6 -11.59 12.63 8.23
CA SER A 6 -12.02 12.13 6.91
C SER A 6 -10.94 11.28 6.23
N VAL A 7 -9.66 11.67 6.32
CA VAL A 7 -8.53 10.88 5.80
C VAL A 7 -8.48 9.50 6.47
N TYR A 8 -8.40 9.45 7.80
CA TYR A 8 -8.30 8.18 8.54
C TYR A 8 -9.58 7.33 8.44
N GLY A 9 -10.76 7.96 8.37
CA GLY A 9 -12.01 7.24 8.13
C GLY A 9 -12.05 6.57 6.75
N THR A 10 -11.62 7.28 5.71
CA THR A 10 -11.55 6.75 4.34
C THR A 10 -10.49 5.67 4.22
N LEU A 11 -9.35 5.84 4.91
CA LEU A 11 -8.30 4.82 5.01
C LEU A 11 -8.85 3.52 5.60
N ALA A 12 -9.58 3.60 6.72
CA ALA A 12 -10.14 2.42 7.38
C ALA A 12 -11.10 1.64 6.46
N ILE A 13 -11.97 2.34 5.73
CA ILE A 13 -12.88 1.72 4.76
C ILE A 13 -12.09 1.10 3.59
N GLY A 14 -11.06 1.79 3.11
CA GLY A 14 -10.14 1.26 2.09
C GLY A 14 -9.44 -0.03 2.53
N LEU A 15 -9.00 -0.12 3.78
CA LEU A 15 -8.42 -1.33 4.36
C LEU A 15 -9.42 -2.48 4.47
N MET A 16 -10.67 -2.19 4.86
CA MET A 16 -11.75 -3.18 4.87
C MET A 16 -12.02 -3.70 3.45
N ALA A 17 -12.11 -2.81 2.46
CA ALA A 17 -12.29 -3.18 1.06
C ALA A 17 -11.12 -4.04 0.54
N ALA A 18 -9.88 -3.68 0.87
CA ALA A 18 -8.69 -4.47 0.53
C ALA A 18 -8.72 -5.87 1.18
N THR A 19 -9.18 -5.96 2.43
CA THR A 19 -9.32 -7.24 3.14
C THR A 19 -10.36 -8.15 2.47
N VAL A 20 -11.53 -7.60 2.13
CA VAL A 20 -12.58 -8.32 1.39
C VAL A 20 -12.06 -8.76 0.02
N GLY A 21 -11.38 -7.87 -0.69
CA GLY A 21 -10.76 -8.16 -1.98
C GLY A 21 -9.74 -9.30 -1.91
N ALA A 22 -8.82 -9.24 -0.94
CA ALA A 22 -7.85 -10.29 -0.69
C ALA A 22 -8.50 -11.63 -0.30
N PHE A 23 -9.59 -11.60 0.47
CA PHE A 23 -10.34 -12.81 0.80
C PHE A 23 -10.95 -13.44 -0.44
N LEU A 24 -11.69 -12.68 -1.26
CA LEU A 24 -12.30 -13.18 -2.50
C LEU A 24 -11.27 -13.78 -3.45
N HIS A 25 -10.12 -13.11 -3.57
CA HIS A 25 -8.98 -13.52 -4.38
C HIS A 25 -8.40 -14.88 -3.97
N LEU A 26 -8.40 -15.21 -2.68
CA LEU A 26 -8.02 -16.55 -2.18
C LEU A 26 -8.99 -17.66 -2.60
N PHE A 27 -10.27 -17.36 -2.85
CA PHE A 27 -11.29 -18.36 -3.22
C PHE A 27 -11.44 -18.58 -4.72
N THR A 28 -11.17 -17.56 -5.54
CA THR A 28 -11.26 -17.68 -7.01
C THR A 28 -9.92 -18.11 -7.60
N ASP A 29 -9.77 -19.36 -8.06
CA ASP A 29 -8.56 -19.90 -8.69
C ASP A 29 -7.95 -18.99 -9.78
N PHE A 30 -6.65 -18.72 -9.65
CA PHE A 30 -6.20 -17.33 -9.48
C PHE A 30 -5.04 -16.85 -10.40
N LEU A 31 -4.60 -17.62 -11.40
CA LEU A 31 -3.36 -17.28 -12.13
C LEU A 31 -3.52 -16.40 -13.39
N ARG A 32 -4.67 -16.44 -14.09
CA ARG A 32 -4.90 -15.63 -15.31
C ARG A 32 -5.58 -14.28 -15.05
N ALA A 33 -6.34 -14.17 -13.96
CA ALA A 33 -7.02 -12.93 -13.56
C ALA A 33 -6.05 -11.89 -12.97
N ASN A 34 -4.94 -12.32 -12.37
CA ASN A 34 -3.93 -11.45 -11.75
C ASN A 34 -3.47 -10.28 -12.62
N PHE A 35 -3.05 -10.57 -13.85
CA PHE A 35 -2.53 -9.55 -14.77
C PHE A 35 -3.61 -8.55 -15.22
N LEU A 36 -4.85 -9.02 -15.41
CA LEU A 36 -5.96 -8.15 -15.77
C LEU A 36 -6.40 -7.28 -14.59
N LEU A 37 -6.37 -7.82 -13.38
CA LEU A 37 -6.68 -7.10 -12.15
C LEU A 37 -5.63 -6.02 -11.85
N THR A 38 -4.35 -6.26 -12.13
CA THR A 38 -3.31 -5.23 -11.99
C THR A 38 -3.50 -4.10 -13.01
N LEU A 39 -3.77 -4.42 -14.28
CA LEU A 39 -4.10 -3.39 -15.28
C LEU A 39 -5.35 -2.60 -14.89
N ALA A 40 -6.40 -3.28 -14.42
CA ALA A 40 -7.61 -2.62 -13.96
C ALA A 40 -7.33 -1.66 -12.79
N SER A 41 -6.46 -2.06 -11.84
CA SER A 41 -6.08 -1.20 -10.72
C SER A 41 -5.33 0.07 -11.16
N ILE A 42 -4.43 -0.05 -12.16
CA ILE A 42 -3.72 1.10 -12.74
C ILE A 42 -4.69 2.02 -13.47
N VAL A 43 -5.62 1.48 -14.26
CA VAL A 43 -6.65 2.26 -14.97
C VAL A 43 -7.52 3.04 -13.97
N LEU A 44 -7.91 2.44 -12.85
CA LEU A 44 -8.67 3.13 -11.80
C LEU A 44 -7.89 4.28 -11.15
N MET A 45 -6.59 4.09 -10.91
CA MET A 45 -5.73 5.15 -10.38
C MET A 45 -5.55 6.30 -11.38
N ILE A 46 -5.36 6.00 -12.66
CA ILE A 46 -5.30 7.00 -13.73
C ILE A 46 -6.65 7.74 -13.83
N ALA A 47 -7.77 7.02 -13.77
CA ALA A 47 -9.10 7.63 -13.80
C ALA A 47 -9.34 8.56 -12.59
N LEU A 48 -8.88 8.16 -11.40
CA LEU A 48 -8.94 8.99 -10.20
C LEU A 48 -8.08 10.25 -10.34
N SER A 49 -6.86 10.13 -10.85
CA SER A 49 -5.94 11.26 -11.06
C SER A 49 -6.45 12.27 -12.08
N ASN A 50 -7.18 11.81 -13.11
CA ASN A 50 -7.78 12.69 -14.11
C ASN A 50 -9.15 13.27 -13.70
N THR A 51 -9.71 12.82 -12.57
CA THR A 51 -11.01 13.32 -12.10
C THR A 51 -10.79 14.55 -11.20
N PRO A 52 -11.32 15.73 -11.57
CA PRO A 52 -11.07 16.96 -10.81
C PRO A 52 -11.69 16.91 -9.41
N HIS A 53 -11.00 17.53 -8.44
CA HIS A 53 -11.42 17.67 -7.06
C HIS A 53 -12.63 18.62 -6.96
N ASN A 54 -13.83 18.07 -6.87
CA ASN A 54 -15.09 18.82 -6.66
C ASN A 54 -16.10 17.93 -5.90
N ALA A 55 -17.00 18.54 -5.12
CA ALA A 55 -17.99 17.85 -4.30
C ALA A 55 -18.89 16.88 -5.12
N GLN A 56 -19.19 17.24 -6.37
CA GLN A 56 -19.99 16.39 -7.27
C GLN A 56 -19.25 15.10 -7.70
N ASN A 57 -17.92 15.16 -7.79
CA ASN A 57 -17.08 14.04 -8.21
C ASN A 57 -16.52 13.24 -7.03
N GLU A 58 -16.67 13.73 -5.80
CA GLU A 58 -16.15 13.13 -4.58
C GLU A 58 -16.58 11.66 -4.45
N ARG A 59 -17.87 11.37 -4.68
CA ARG A 59 -18.39 10.00 -4.65
C ARG A 59 -17.75 9.10 -5.72
N LYS A 60 -17.51 9.61 -6.93
CA LYS A 60 -16.85 8.85 -7.99
C LYS A 60 -15.40 8.53 -7.63
N ARG A 61 -14.68 9.51 -7.09
CA ARG A 61 -13.29 9.37 -6.63
C ARG A 61 -13.18 8.36 -5.49
N LEU A 62 -14.13 8.38 -4.53
CA LEU A 62 -14.22 7.36 -3.48
C LEU A 62 -14.46 5.96 -4.05
N ILE A 63 -15.35 5.82 -5.03
CA ILE A 63 -15.62 4.52 -5.66
C ILE A 63 -14.36 4.01 -6.39
N TYR A 64 -13.64 4.87 -7.13
CA TYR A 64 -12.39 4.49 -7.78
C TYR A 64 -11.33 4.04 -6.77
N PHE A 65 -11.19 4.76 -5.66
CA PHE A 65 -10.29 4.38 -4.56
C PHE A 65 -10.66 3.04 -3.93
N LEU A 66 -11.91 2.84 -3.55
CA LEU A 66 -12.37 1.59 -2.92
C LEU A 66 -12.25 0.40 -3.89
N SER A 67 -12.55 0.62 -5.17
CA SER A 67 -12.36 -0.40 -6.21
C SER A 67 -10.89 -0.74 -6.39
N PHE A 68 -10.00 0.25 -6.37
CA PHE A 68 -8.56 0.04 -6.39
C PHE A 68 -8.09 -0.79 -5.18
N CYS A 69 -8.55 -0.46 -3.97
CA CYS A 69 -8.23 -1.23 -2.76
C CYS A 69 -8.70 -2.68 -2.88
N ALA A 70 -9.93 -2.92 -3.32
CA ALA A 70 -10.51 -4.26 -3.45
C ALA A 70 -9.87 -5.10 -4.57
N LEU A 71 -9.50 -4.49 -5.70
CA LEU A 71 -8.91 -5.20 -6.86
C LEU A 71 -7.43 -5.55 -6.68
N GLY A 72 -6.79 -5.07 -5.62
CA GLY A 72 -5.45 -5.49 -5.26
C GLY A 72 -4.38 -4.44 -5.53
N GLY A 73 -4.43 -3.33 -4.77
CA GLY A 73 -3.21 -2.54 -4.47
C GLY A 73 -2.06 -3.39 -3.91
N ILE A 74 -2.32 -4.66 -3.58
CA ILE A 74 -1.40 -5.69 -3.10
C ILE A 74 -0.37 -6.11 -4.17
N ILE A 75 -0.59 -5.94 -5.47
CA ILE A 75 0.28 -6.60 -6.48
C ILE A 75 1.40 -5.68 -7.01
N SER A 76 1.21 -4.36 -7.14
CA SER A 76 2.21 -3.49 -7.79
C SER A 76 3.49 -3.27 -6.97
N ALA A 77 3.40 -3.07 -5.65
CA ALA A 77 4.58 -2.85 -4.80
C ALA A 77 5.41 -4.13 -4.54
N GLY A 78 4.88 -5.32 -4.87
CA GLY A 78 5.57 -6.60 -4.65
C GLY A 78 6.67 -6.83 -5.68
N PHE A 79 6.47 -6.30 -6.89
CA PHE A 79 7.37 -6.51 -8.02
C PHE A 79 8.71 -5.76 -7.85
N LEU A 80 8.67 -4.51 -7.37
CA LEU A 80 9.89 -3.73 -7.07
C LEU A 80 10.69 -4.32 -5.90
N PHE A 81 10.02 -4.89 -4.90
CA PHE A 81 10.66 -5.46 -3.73
C PHE A 81 11.38 -6.80 -4.01
N ILE A 82 10.77 -7.68 -4.81
CA ILE A 82 11.41 -8.92 -5.28
C ILE A 82 12.66 -8.58 -6.09
N LEU A 83 12.62 -7.53 -6.91
CA LEU A 83 13.77 -7.08 -7.68
C LEU A 83 14.93 -6.63 -6.78
N VAL A 84 14.67 -5.82 -5.75
CA VAL A 84 15.70 -5.33 -4.83
C VAL A 84 16.29 -6.45 -3.99
N THR A 85 15.47 -7.32 -3.42
CA THR A 85 15.96 -8.45 -2.61
C THR A 85 16.73 -9.48 -3.44
N ALA A 86 16.33 -9.73 -4.69
CA ALA A 86 17.08 -10.58 -5.62
C ALA A 86 18.48 -10.03 -5.93
N ILE A 87 18.64 -8.71 -6.05
CA ILE A 87 19.92 -8.07 -6.36
C ILE A 87 20.89 -8.14 -5.16
N PHE A 88 20.41 -8.06 -3.92
CA PHE A 88 21.25 -8.03 -2.71
C PHE A 88 21.43 -9.40 -2.01
N SER A 89 21.05 -10.50 -2.66
CA SER A 89 21.08 -11.86 -2.09
C SER A 89 22.48 -12.46 -1.87
N SER A 90 23.58 -11.75 -2.15
CA SER A 90 24.93 -12.33 -2.07
C SER A 90 25.40 -12.70 -0.66
N SER A 91 24.88 -12.10 0.41
CA SER A 91 25.18 -12.56 1.78
C SER A 91 24.00 -12.39 2.76
N PRO A 92 23.79 -13.37 3.68
CA PRO A 92 22.65 -13.36 4.60
C PRO A 92 22.70 -12.24 5.65
N PHE A 93 23.91 -11.79 6.01
CA PHE A 93 24.10 -10.66 6.92
C PHE A 93 23.71 -9.33 6.24
N MET A 94 24.19 -9.08 5.02
CA MET A 94 23.84 -7.86 4.28
C MET A 94 22.36 -7.81 3.94
N HIS A 95 21.75 -8.94 3.57
CA HIS A 95 20.31 -9.03 3.33
C HIS A 95 19.50 -8.61 4.57
N THR A 96 19.85 -9.14 5.74
CA THR A 96 19.15 -8.81 7.00
C THR A 96 19.30 -7.33 7.35
N THR A 97 20.52 -6.77 7.28
CA THR A 97 20.78 -5.35 7.57
C THR A 97 20.06 -4.43 6.59
N CYS A 98 20.03 -4.78 5.30
CA CYS A 98 19.31 -4.02 4.27
C CYS A 98 17.79 -4.01 4.53
N LEU A 99 17.21 -5.15 4.91
CA LEU A 99 15.79 -5.22 5.26
C LEU A 99 15.42 -4.33 6.44
N TRP A 100 16.19 -4.36 7.53
CA TRP A 100 15.95 -3.51 8.70
C TRP A 100 16.14 -2.02 8.38
N MET A 101 17.13 -1.69 7.56
CA MET A 101 17.35 -0.31 7.08
C MET A 101 16.18 0.17 6.20
N ALA A 102 15.75 -0.65 5.25
CA ALA A 102 14.61 -0.33 4.39
C ALA A 102 13.31 -0.18 5.19
N PHE A 103 13.09 -1.03 6.19
CA PHE A 103 11.96 -0.88 7.12
C PHE A 103 12.03 0.44 7.90
N ALA A 104 13.19 0.80 8.46
CA ALA A 104 13.37 2.06 9.18
C ALA A 104 13.13 3.29 8.28
N ILE A 105 13.60 3.24 7.04
CA ILE A 105 13.34 4.28 6.04
C ILE A 105 11.84 4.39 5.74
N ASN A 106 11.13 3.27 5.55
CA ASN A 106 9.68 3.29 5.32
C ASN A 106 8.92 3.88 6.52
N CYS A 107 9.31 3.56 7.75
CA CYS A 107 8.75 4.20 8.94
C CYS A 107 8.98 5.72 8.94
N ALA A 108 10.17 6.17 8.57
CA ALA A 108 10.49 7.61 8.48
C ALA A 108 9.67 8.30 7.37
N LEU A 109 9.46 7.65 6.22
CA LEU A 109 8.62 8.14 5.14
C LEU A 109 7.17 8.30 5.60
N VAL A 110 6.58 7.28 6.25
CA VAL A 110 5.21 7.36 6.78
C VAL A 110 5.03 8.56 7.74
N LEU A 111 6.02 8.78 8.62
CA LEU A 111 6.01 9.93 9.53
C LEU A 111 6.12 11.24 8.75
N TYR A 112 7.01 11.31 7.77
CA TYR A 112 7.19 12.47 6.90
C TYR A 112 5.91 12.78 6.09
N ASP A 113 5.28 11.79 5.48
CA ASP A 113 4.05 11.94 4.69
C ASP A 113 2.88 12.38 5.58
N THR A 114 2.78 11.87 6.80
CA THR A 114 1.79 12.35 7.77
C THR A 114 1.98 13.83 8.11
N GLN A 115 3.23 14.28 8.29
CA GLN A 115 3.53 15.70 8.51
C GLN A 115 3.27 16.53 7.25
N LEU A 116 3.60 16.00 6.08
CA LEU A 116 3.38 16.65 4.80
C LEU A 116 1.89 16.84 4.52
N ILE A 117 1.03 15.89 4.86
CA ILE A 117 -0.44 16.02 4.78
C ILE A 117 -0.92 17.17 5.68
N CYS A 118 -0.40 17.27 6.90
CA CYS A 118 -0.73 18.39 7.80
C CYS A 118 -0.31 19.74 7.20
N GLU A 119 0.85 19.79 6.54
CA GLU A 119 1.37 21.00 5.90
C GLU A 119 0.64 21.36 4.59
N LYS A 120 0.30 20.36 3.75
CA LYS A 120 -0.57 20.54 2.58
C LYS A 120 -1.92 21.12 3.00
N ARG A 121 -2.49 20.61 4.09
CA ARG A 121 -3.73 21.14 4.70
C ARG A 121 -3.60 22.57 5.19
N ARG A 122 -2.46 22.94 5.80
CA ARG A 122 -2.16 24.34 6.21
C ARG A 122 -2.06 25.29 5.01
N ARG A 123 -1.56 24.79 3.88
CA ARG A 123 -1.51 25.50 2.59
C ARG A 123 -2.85 25.56 1.85
N GLY A 124 -3.92 25.05 2.46
CA GLY A 124 -5.28 25.13 1.92
C GLY A 124 -5.73 23.90 1.13
N ASP A 125 -4.90 22.87 0.98
CA ASP A 125 -5.30 21.63 0.30
C ASP A 125 -6.41 20.92 1.09
N THR A 126 -7.49 20.54 0.39
CA THR A 126 -8.67 19.90 0.95
C THR A 126 -8.85 18.46 0.48
N ASP A 127 -7.95 17.95 -0.35
CA ASP A 127 -8.11 16.66 -1.01
C ASP A 127 -7.77 15.46 -0.12
N TYR A 128 -8.68 15.17 0.81
CA TYR A 128 -8.51 14.06 1.75
C TYR A 128 -8.47 12.69 1.06
N ILE A 129 -9.08 12.52 -0.12
CA ILE A 129 -9.05 11.25 -0.87
C ILE A 129 -7.63 11.00 -1.38
N TRP A 130 -6.98 12.03 -1.92
CA TRP A 130 -5.60 11.91 -2.36
C TRP A 130 -4.63 11.64 -1.19
N HIS A 131 -4.78 12.38 -0.09
CA HIS A 131 -3.99 12.10 1.12
C HIS A 131 -4.25 10.71 1.70
N THR A 132 -5.47 10.17 1.53
CA THR A 132 -5.79 8.79 1.93
C THR A 132 -5.05 7.78 1.06
N ILE A 133 -4.93 8.03 -0.24
CA ILE A 133 -4.19 7.16 -1.16
C ILE A 133 -2.70 7.14 -0.80
N GLU A 134 -2.10 8.31 -0.55
CA GLU A 134 -0.71 8.44 -0.09
C GLU A 134 -0.48 7.56 1.15
N LEU A 135 -1.30 7.77 2.19
CA LEU A 135 -1.20 7.02 3.44
C LEU A 135 -1.51 5.52 3.29
N PHE A 136 -2.40 5.14 2.38
CA PHE A 136 -2.74 3.74 2.09
C PHE A 136 -1.55 2.99 1.48
N ILE A 137 -0.84 3.61 0.54
CA ILE A 137 0.35 3.02 -0.09
C ILE A 137 1.46 2.82 0.96
N ASP A 138 1.67 3.80 1.82
CA ASP A 138 2.64 3.72 2.92
C ASP A 138 2.33 2.58 3.89
N PHE A 139 1.05 2.46 4.29
CA PHE A 139 0.60 1.36 5.14
C PHE A 139 0.86 0.00 4.51
N ILE A 140 0.52 -0.18 3.23
CA ILE A 140 0.70 -1.44 2.52
C ILE A 140 2.19 -1.79 2.38
N ASN A 141 3.05 -0.79 2.15
CA ASN A 141 4.50 -1.00 2.11
C ASN A 141 5.02 -1.44 3.47
N LEU A 142 4.68 -0.72 4.55
CA LEU A 142 5.09 -1.04 5.91
C LEU A 142 4.63 -2.45 6.32
N PHE A 143 3.38 -2.80 6.03
CA PHE A 143 2.82 -4.12 6.32
C PHE A 143 3.60 -5.24 5.62
N ARG A 144 3.99 -5.06 4.35
CA ARG A 144 4.82 -6.04 3.62
C ARG A 144 6.20 -6.21 4.23
N TYR A 145 6.86 -5.11 4.61
CA TYR A 145 8.17 -5.22 5.27
C TYR A 145 8.08 -6.03 6.55
N VAL A 146 7.04 -5.83 7.36
CA VAL A 146 6.79 -6.64 8.56
C VAL A 146 6.62 -8.11 8.19
N LEU A 147 5.79 -8.45 7.20
CA LEU A 147 5.60 -9.82 6.76
C LEU A 147 6.89 -10.49 6.27
N VAL A 148 7.73 -9.76 5.53
CA VAL A 148 9.01 -10.29 5.04
C VAL A 148 9.97 -10.56 6.18
N ILE A 149 10.10 -9.63 7.15
CA ILE A 149 10.93 -9.82 8.34
C ILE A 149 10.46 -11.04 9.14
N LEU A 150 9.13 -11.22 9.29
CA LEU A 150 8.57 -12.38 9.96
C LEU A 150 8.84 -13.69 9.20
N SER A 151 8.75 -13.66 7.86
CA SER A 151 9.05 -14.80 7.01
C SER A 151 10.52 -15.22 7.09
N ASP A 152 11.45 -14.26 6.99
CA ASP A 152 12.90 -14.50 7.14
C ASP A 152 13.25 -15.06 8.52
N LYS A 153 12.65 -14.51 9.59
CA LYS A 153 12.81 -15.02 10.95
C LYS A 153 12.30 -16.46 11.10
N LYS A 154 11.15 -16.77 10.50
CA LYS A 154 10.57 -18.12 10.52
C LYS A 154 11.47 -19.13 9.81
N GLU A 155 11.99 -18.79 8.63
CA GLU A 155 12.90 -19.65 7.86
C GLU A 155 14.20 -19.94 8.62
N LYS A 156 14.82 -18.92 9.22
CA LYS A 156 16.03 -19.08 10.04
C LYS A 156 15.79 -19.98 11.26
N SER A 157 14.61 -19.88 11.90
CA SER A 157 14.26 -20.76 13.03
C SER A 157 14.12 -22.23 12.60
N ARG A 158 13.58 -22.48 11.40
CA ARG A 158 13.39 -23.82 10.86
C ARG A 158 14.74 -24.50 10.59
N LYS A 159 15.66 -23.79 9.92
CA LYS A 159 17.03 -24.28 9.64
C LYS A 159 17.89 -24.53 10.89
N ARG A 160 17.50 -24.03 12.06
CA ARG A 160 18.20 -24.26 13.34
C ARG A 160 17.69 -25.52 14.05
N ASN A 161 16.49 -25.97 13.71
CA ASN A 161 15.84 -27.13 14.32
C ASN A 161 15.96 -28.41 13.46
N ASP A 162 16.45 -28.27 12.23
CA ASP A 162 16.84 -29.35 11.31
C ASP A 162 18.36 -29.57 11.41
#